data_AF-A0A9E0ISD5-F1
#
_entry.id   AF-A0A9E0ISD5-F1
#
_cell.length_a   1.000
_cell.length_b   1.000
_cell.length_c   1.000
_cell.angle_alpha   90.00
_cell.angle_beta   90.00
_cell.angle_gamma   90.00
#
_symmetry.space_group_name_H-M   'P 1'
#
loop_
_entity.id
_entity.type
_entity.pdbx_description
1 polymer ?
#
loop_
_entity_poly.entity_id
_entity_poly.type
_entity_poly.pdbx_seq_one_letter_code
_entity_poly.pdbx_strand_id
1 'polypeptide(L)'
;MTTKRPPASAKTKTKTKTKAIKPARAAASRPGKKQSLTEEALLAMARAGKVDAIVASCDLDADGDADRLAYKWLVVASDLGHKKKAVAAIGDVLEWSSLRYDDDGYETASAHWELAVAYLEGSAGLSVDLRRARAHLEDAFRLHDLDGLSSGTSRRYSAAPVLRRLSGKAKALLEDLLAQAPLSAGSDDDGGDDE
;
A
#
# COMPACT_ATOMS: atom_id res chain seq x y z
N MET A 1 53.26 7.12 -56.30
CA MET A 1 53.79 8.47 -56.54
C MET A 1 52.63 9.40 -56.89
N THR A 2 52.71 10.63 -56.37
CA THR A 2 52.03 11.84 -56.84
C THR A 2 50.57 12.08 -56.39
N THR A 3 50.51 12.83 -55.29
CA THR A 3 49.57 13.89 -54.92
C THR A 3 48.73 14.54 -56.03
N LYS A 4 47.46 14.83 -55.73
CA LYS A 4 46.81 16.09 -56.16
C LYS A 4 45.61 16.46 -55.28
N ARG A 5 45.74 17.64 -54.66
CA ARG A 5 44.70 18.43 -53.98
C ARG A 5 43.85 19.17 -55.04
N PRO A 6 42.64 19.64 -54.70
CA PRO A 6 42.55 21.06 -54.40
C PRO A 6 41.59 21.42 -53.24
N PRO A 7 41.73 22.62 -52.64
CA PRO A 7 40.84 23.17 -51.61
C PRO A 7 39.93 24.27 -52.18
N ALA A 8 38.73 24.42 -51.60
CA ALA A 8 38.11 25.72 -51.32
C ALA A 8 36.73 25.50 -50.66
N SER A 9 36.54 26.01 -49.44
CA SER A 9 35.38 26.89 -49.17
C SER A 9 35.52 27.58 -47.82
N ALA A 10 34.97 28.78 -47.81
CA ALA A 10 35.31 29.87 -46.93
C ALA A 10 34.71 29.76 -45.53
N LYS A 11 35.39 30.46 -44.63
CA LYS A 11 34.93 30.87 -43.31
C LYS A 11 33.64 31.68 -43.41
N THR A 12 32.68 31.39 -42.53
CA THR A 12 31.86 32.42 -41.89
C THR A 12 31.57 32.00 -40.45
N LYS A 13 32.21 32.71 -39.53
CA LYS A 13 31.86 32.75 -38.11
C LYS A 13 30.61 33.64 -37.98
N THR A 14 29.55 33.12 -37.37
CA THR A 14 28.48 33.97 -36.84
C THR A 14 28.29 33.63 -35.37
N LYS A 15 28.55 34.63 -34.53
CA LYS A 15 28.41 34.63 -33.08
C LYS A 15 26.96 34.36 -32.68
N THR A 16 26.70 33.30 -31.92
CA THR A 16 25.47 33.21 -31.13
C THR A 16 25.79 33.68 -29.71
N LYS A 17 25.35 34.89 -29.39
CA LYS A 17 25.39 35.44 -28.03
C LYS A 17 24.59 34.54 -27.09
N THR A 18 25.26 34.02 -26.07
CA THR A 18 24.65 33.50 -24.85
C THR A 18 23.82 34.60 -24.22
N LYS A 19 22.50 34.49 -24.26
CA LYS A 19 21.60 35.28 -23.42
C LYS A 19 21.11 34.36 -22.33
N ALA A 20 21.60 34.60 -21.11
CA ALA A 20 21.14 33.94 -19.90
C ALA A 20 19.63 34.17 -19.76
N ILE A 21 18.86 33.10 -19.90
CA ILE A 21 17.44 33.09 -19.54
C ILE A 21 17.40 32.60 -18.10
N LYS A 22 17.14 33.53 -17.17
CA LYS A 22 16.61 33.20 -15.83
C LYS A 22 15.45 32.22 -16.02
N PRO A 23 15.41 31.05 -15.36
CA PRO A 23 14.17 30.33 -15.25
C PRO A 23 13.24 31.18 -14.38
N ALA A 24 12.31 31.88 -15.04
CA ALA A 24 11.15 32.43 -14.36
C ALA A 24 10.45 31.26 -13.68
N ARG A 25 10.39 31.35 -12.36
CA ARG A 25 9.65 30.49 -11.45
C ARG A 25 8.21 30.39 -11.96
N ALA A 26 7.95 29.37 -12.77
CA ALA A 26 6.60 29.02 -13.17
C ALA A 26 5.89 28.61 -11.89
N ALA A 27 4.93 29.43 -11.46
CA ALA A 27 4.00 29.08 -10.42
C ALA A 27 3.37 27.74 -10.81
N ALA A 28 3.67 26.69 -10.03
CA ALA A 28 3.01 25.41 -10.17
C ALA A 28 1.51 25.66 -9.95
N SER A 29 0.74 25.53 -11.03
CA SER A 29 -0.72 25.42 -10.95
C SER A 29 -1.06 24.36 -9.93
N ARG A 30 -1.94 24.71 -8.98
CA ARG A 30 -2.53 23.79 -7.99
C ARG A 30 -2.99 22.52 -8.73
N PRO A 31 -2.62 21.31 -8.27
CA PRO A 31 -3.03 20.10 -8.95
C PRO A 31 -4.55 20.01 -8.90
N GLY A 32 -5.18 19.79 -10.06
CA GLY A 32 -6.59 19.40 -10.09
C GLY A 32 -6.79 18.18 -9.21
N LYS A 33 -7.97 18.08 -8.57
CA LYS A 33 -8.36 16.90 -7.78
C LYS A 33 -7.99 15.64 -8.56
N LYS A 34 -6.95 14.92 -8.13
CA LYS A 34 -6.69 13.55 -8.59
C LYS A 34 -7.96 12.78 -8.28
N GLN A 35 -8.62 12.22 -9.29
CA GLN A 35 -9.73 11.32 -9.03
C GLN A 35 -9.16 10.14 -8.25
N SER A 36 -9.65 9.92 -7.04
CA SER A 36 -9.29 8.73 -6.26
C SER A 36 -9.73 7.50 -7.05
N LEU A 37 -8.82 6.54 -7.21
CA LEU A 37 -9.17 5.25 -7.80
C LEU A 37 -10.13 4.52 -6.86
N THR A 38 -11.14 3.87 -7.43
CA THR A 38 -12.05 3.05 -6.63
C THR A 38 -11.41 1.70 -6.32
N GLU A 39 -11.87 1.03 -5.26
CA GLU A 39 -11.42 -0.32 -4.91
C GLU A 39 -11.67 -1.32 -6.06
N GLU A 40 -12.78 -1.19 -6.80
CA GLU A 40 -13.05 -2.08 -7.94
C GLU A 40 -12.02 -1.91 -9.06
N ALA A 41 -11.58 -0.67 -9.31
CA ALA A 41 -10.55 -0.39 -10.31
C ALA A 41 -9.21 -1.00 -9.88
N LEU A 42 -8.84 -0.87 -8.61
CA LEU A 42 -7.61 -1.44 -8.05
C LEU A 42 -7.64 -2.97 -8.05
N LEU A 43 -8.77 -3.59 -7.71
CA LEU A 43 -8.96 -5.04 -7.84
C LEU A 43 -8.81 -5.50 -9.29
N ALA A 44 -9.38 -4.77 -10.25
CA ALA A 44 -9.24 -5.11 -11.67
C ALA A 44 -7.77 -5.02 -12.12
N MET A 45 -7.01 -4.04 -11.63
CA MET A 45 -5.58 -3.94 -11.87
C MET A 45 -4.81 -5.10 -11.22
N ALA A 46 -5.14 -5.48 -9.98
CA ALA A 46 -4.50 -6.57 -9.27
C ALA A 46 -4.71 -7.91 -10.00
N ARG A 47 -5.94 -8.19 -10.44
CA ARG A 47 -6.26 -9.37 -11.27
C ARG A 47 -5.47 -9.39 -12.58
N ALA A 48 -5.38 -8.25 -13.24
CA ALA A 48 -4.65 -8.10 -14.50
C ALA A 48 -3.12 -8.07 -14.34
N GLY A 49 -2.58 -8.10 -13.11
CA GLY A 49 -1.15 -8.00 -12.85
C GLY A 49 -0.56 -6.63 -13.22
N LYS A 50 -1.39 -5.58 -13.26
CA LYS A 50 -0.98 -4.20 -13.55
C LYS A 50 -0.32 -3.55 -12.32
N VAL A 51 0.70 -4.20 -11.78
CA VAL A 51 1.40 -3.80 -10.56
C VAL A 51 1.87 -2.35 -10.61
N ASP A 52 2.50 -1.92 -11.72
CA ASP A 52 3.00 -0.54 -11.86
C ASP A 52 1.88 0.51 -11.80
N ALA A 53 0.67 0.16 -12.25
CA ALA A 53 -0.48 1.06 -12.19
C ALA A 53 -1.03 1.20 -10.77
N ILE A 54 -0.93 0.14 -9.95
CA ILE A 54 -1.27 0.19 -8.53
C ILE A 54 -0.22 1.03 -7.79
N VAL A 55 1.07 0.85 -8.08
CA VAL A 55 2.15 1.67 -7.51
C VAL A 55 1.97 3.15 -7.87
N ALA A 56 1.57 3.45 -9.10
CA ALA A 56 1.32 4.82 -9.55
C ALA A 56 0.10 5.48 -8.87
N SER A 57 -0.73 4.73 -8.14
CA SER A 57 -1.83 5.30 -7.37
C SER A 57 -1.43 5.81 -5.99
N CYS A 58 -0.22 5.52 -5.52
CA CYS A 58 0.34 6.14 -4.33
C CYS A 58 0.35 7.67 -4.46
N ASP A 59 0.02 8.35 -3.37
CA ASP A 59 0.00 9.81 -3.30
C ASP A 59 1.03 10.41 -2.34
N LEU A 60 1.72 9.57 -1.56
CA LEU A 60 2.74 9.98 -0.58
C LEU A 60 2.20 10.86 0.54
N ASP A 61 0.88 10.82 0.73
CA ASP A 61 0.20 11.58 1.76
C ASP A 61 -0.04 10.67 2.98
N ALA A 62 0.47 11.07 4.14
CA ALA A 62 0.26 10.34 5.39
C ALA A 62 -1.15 10.54 5.95
N ASP A 63 -1.81 11.65 5.59
CA ASP A 63 -3.20 11.90 5.98
C ASP A 63 -4.20 11.18 5.04
N GLY A 64 -3.70 10.55 3.98
CA GLY A 64 -4.47 9.88 2.93
C GLY A 64 -4.44 8.35 3.03
N ASP A 65 -5.50 7.70 2.53
CA ASP A 65 -5.63 6.24 2.46
C ASP A 65 -4.98 5.62 1.20
N ALA A 66 -4.50 6.44 0.25
CA ALA A 66 -4.16 5.93 -1.09
C ALA A 66 -2.95 4.99 -1.08
N ASP A 67 -1.94 5.28 -0.26
CA ASP A 67 -0.74 4.46 -0.12
C ASP A 67 -1.07 3.10 0.52
N ARG A 68 -1.88 3.09 1.58
CA ARG A 68 -2.39 1.87 2.21
C ARG A 68 -3.27 1.05 1.27
N LEU A 69 -4.13 1.70 0.48
CA LEU A 69 -4.92 1.04 -0.54
C LEU A 69 -4.03 0.42 -1.63
N ALA A 70 -3.01 1.14 -2.10
CA ALA A 70 -2.05 0.61 -3.06
C ALA A 70 -1.35 -0.64 -2.49
N TYR A 71 -0.85 -0.57 -1.25
CA TYR A 71 -0.29 -1.71 -0.53
C TYR A 71 -1.26 -2.90 -0.49
N LYS A 72 -2.49 -2.69 -0.02
CA LYS A 72 -3.54 -3.72 0.07
C LYS A 72 -3.75 -4.43 -1.27
N TRP A 73 -3.86 -3.69 -2.37
CA TRP A 73 -4.11 -4.27 -3.68
C TRP A 73 -2.87 -4.88 -4.35
N LEU A 74 -1.65 -4.45 -3.98
CA LEU A 74 -0.42 -5.16 -4.33
C LEU A 74 -0.34 -6.53 -3.66
N VAL A 75 -0.72 -6.62 -2.38
CA VAL A 75 -0.82 -7.90 -1.67
C VAL A 75 -1.79 -8.84 -2.38
N VAL A 76 -2.98 -8.35 -2.76
CA VAL A 76 -3.94 -9.14 -3.57
C VAL A 76 -3.35 -9.57 -4.91
N ALA A 77 -2.61 -8.71 -5.61
CA ALA A 77 -1.95 -9.08 -6.86
C ALA A 77 -0.95 -10.23 -6.65
N SER A 78 -0.21 -10.22 -5.54
CA SER A 78 0.68 -11.31 -5.12
C SER A 78 -0.09 -12.62 -4.94
N ASP A 79 -1.20 -12.58 -4.18
CA ASP A 79 -2.05 -13.75 -3.94
C ASP A 79 -2.60 -14.33 -5.25
N LEU A 80 -2.94 -13.47 -6.21
CA LEU A 80 -3.48 -13.85 -7.52
C LEU A 80 -2.41 -14.35 -8.50
N GLY A 81 -1.18 -14.55 -8.05
CA GLY A 81 -0.12 -15.20 -8.83
C GLY A 81 0.92 -14.23 -9.42
N HIS A 82 0.78 -12.91 -9.21
CA HIS A 82 1.75 -11.91 -9.67
C HIS A 82 2.89 -11.68 -8.66
N LYS A 83 3.18 -12.69 -7.83
CA LYS A 83 4.05 -12.63 -6.64
C LYS A 83 5.39 -11.95 -6.88
N LYS A 84 6.13 -12.33 -7.93
CA LYS A 84 7.50 -11.80 -8.16
C LYS A 84 7.51 -10.27 -8.30
N LYS A 85 6.56 -9.73 -9.07
CA LYS A 85 6.48 -8.30 -9.33
C LYS A 85 5.81 -7.56 -8.18
N ALA A 86 4.73 -8.13 -7.64
CA ALA A 86 3.99 -7.54 -6.54
C ALA A 86 4.84 -7.44 -5.26
N VAL A 87 5.59 -8.47 -4.88
CA VAL A 87 6.43 -8.45 -3.68
C VAL A 87 7.55 -7.42 -3.78
N ALA A 88 8.17 -7.27 -4.96
CA ALA A 88 9.15 -6.21 -5.17
C ALA A 88 8.52 -4.82 -5.00
N ALA A 89 7.36 -4.60 -5.63
CA ALA A 89 6.63 -3.35 -5.52
C ALA A 89 6.13 -3.05 -4.10
N ILE A 90 5.76 -4.08 -3.32
CA ILE A 90 5.42 -3.91 -1.90
C ILE A 90 6.63 -3.38 -1.12
N GLY A 91 7.81 -4.00 -1.32
CA GLY A 91 9.04 -3.54 -0.70
C GLY A 91 9.36 -2.08 -1.04
N ASP A 92 9.18 -1.72 -2.32
CA ASP A 92 9.33 -0.33 -2.75
C ASP A 92 8.33 0.57 -2.00
N VAL A 93 7.03 0.30 -2.08
CA VAL A 93 6.00 1.14 -1.44
C VAL A 93 6.28 1.36 0.06
N LEU A 94 6.66 0.31 0.79
CA LEU A 94 7.03 0.42 2.21
C LEU A 94 8.28 1.29 2.46
N GLU A 95 9.14 1.50 1.46
CA GLU A 95 10.36 2.31 1.59
C GLU A 95 10.16 3.80 1.27
N TRP A 96 9.34 4.14 0.26
CA TRP A 96 9.23 5.52 -0.24
C TRP A 96 7.86 6.19 -0.05
N SER A 97 6.82 5.45 0.34
CA SER A 97 5.48 6.00 0.57
C SER A 97 5.28 6.46 2.02
N SER A 98 4.10 7.02 2.34
CA SER A 98 3.77 7.35 3.73
C SER A 98 3.82 6.15 4.68
N LEU A 99 3.68 4.93 4.17
CA LEU A 99 3.83 3.68 4.92
C LEU A 99 5.25 3.43 5.44
N ARG A 100 6.25 4.17 4.96
CA ARG A 100 7.59 4.16 5.56
C ARG A 100 7.56 4.60 7.04
N TYR A 101 6.56 5.39 7.42
CA TYR A 101 6.36 5.89 8.77
C TYR A 101 5.36 5.04 9.58
N ASP A 102 4.89 3.92 9.04
CA ASP A 102 4.06 2.90 9.72
C ASP A 102 4.94 2.06 10.67
N ASP A 103 5.63 2.72 11.60
CA ASP A 103 6.67 2.12 12.45
C ASP A 103 6.10 1.06 13.41
N ASP A 104 4.85 1.23 13.85
CA ASP A 104 4.12 0.23 14.64
C ASP A 104 3.48 -0.85 13.77
N GLY A 105 3.37 -0.62 12.45
CA GLY A 105 2.77 -1.53 11.50
C GLY A 105 1.24 -1.47 11.48
N TYR A 106 0.64 -0.41 12.02
CA TYR A 106 -0.80 -0.23 12.13
C TYR A 106 -1.53 -0.31 10.80
N GLU A 107 -1.06 0.45 9.80
CA GLU A 107 -1.73 0.53 8.49
C GLU A 107 -1.59 -0.76 7.70
N THR A 108 -0.41 -1.38 7.81
CA THR A 108 -0.12 -2.68 7.24
C THR A 108 -1.01 -3.76 7.89
N ALA A 109 -1.07 -3.83 9.22
CA ALA A 109 -1.93 -4.76 9.95
C ALA A 109 -3.41 -4.56 9.59
N SER A 110 -3.86 -3.31 9.51
CA SER A 110 -5.22 -2.94 9.11
C SER A 110 -5.55 -3.41 7.69
N ALA A 111 -4.62 -3.25 6.74
CA ALA A 111 -4.80 -3.74 5.38
C ALA A 111 -4.94 -5.29 5.33
N HIS A 112 -4.11 -6.01 6.09
CA HIS A 112 -4.20 -7.46 6.20
C HIS A 112 -5.51 -7.91 6.86
N TRP A 113 -5.97 -7.24 7.93
CA TRP A 113 -7.27 -7.52 8.53
C TRP A 113 -8.42 -7.32 7.54
N GLU A 114 -8.44 -6.21 6.78
CA GLU A 114 -9.46 -5.97 5.77
C GLU A 114 -9.48 -7.05 4.68
N LEU A 115 -8.31 -7.50 4.21
CA LEU A 115 -8.20 -8.59 3.24
C LEU A 115 -8.68 -9.92 3.81
N ALA A 116 -8.33 -10.23 5.06
CA ALA A 116 -8.84 -11.41 5.73
C ALA A 116 -10.36 -11.44 5.76
N VAL A 117 -10.99 -10.34 6.20
CA VAL A 117 -12.46 -10.22 6.24
C VAL A 117 -13.04 -10.37 4.83
N ALA A 118 -12.44 -9.75 3.81
CA ALA A 118 -12.90 -9.87 2.44
C ALA A 118 -12.86 -11.32 1.92
N TYR A 119 -11.81 -12.08 2.23
CA TYR A 119 -11.71 -13.51 1.88
C TYR A 119 -12.60 -14.41 2.73
N LEU A 120 -12.95 -14.04 3.96
CA LEU A 120 -13.91 -14.80 4.79
C LEU A 120 -15.34 -14.64 4.27
N GLU A 121 -15.69 -13.43 3.86
CA GLU A 121 -17.04 -13.06 3.43
C GLU A 121 -17.28 -13.28 1.93
N GLY A 122 -16.21 -13.31 1.13
CA GLY A 122 -16.32 -13.19 -0.32
C GLY A 122 -16.79 -11.80 -0.75
N SER A 123 -16.31 -10.76 -0.06
CA SER A 123 -16.65 -9.36 -0.29
C SER A 123 -15.52 -8.61 -1.02
N ALA A 124 -15.71 -7.31 -1.29
CA ALA A 124 -14.79 -6.49 -2.10
C ALA A 124 -14.44 -7.13 -3.47
N GLY A 125 -15.37 -7.91 -4.03
CA GLY A 125 -15.19 -8.65 -5.28
C GLY A 125 -14.26 -9.86 -5.19
N LEU A 126 -13.70 -10.22 -4.02
CA LEU A 126 -12.90 -11.42 -3.81
C LEU A 126 -13.79 -12.65 -3.57
N SER A 127 -13.33 -13.83 -3.99
CA SER A 127 -14.02 -15.09 -3.67
C SER A 127 -13.65 -15.57 -2.27
N VAL A 128 -14.53 -16.33 -1.63
CA VAL A 128 -14.21 -16.96 -0.33
C VAL A 128 -12.97 -17.85 -0.45
N ASP A 129 -11.93 -17.58 0.33
CA ASP A 129 -10.69 -18.37 0.40
C ASP A 129 -10.17 -18.42 1.84
N LEU A 130 -10.49 -19.51 2.55
CA LEU A 130 -10.15 -19.66 3.97
C LEU A 130 -8.64 -19.76 4.22
N ARG A 131 -7.86 -20.22 3.24
CA ARG A 131 -6.41 -20.32 3.38
C ARG A 131 -5.78 -18.93 3.33
N ARG A 132 -6.21 -18.09 2.39
CA ARG A 132 -5.75 -16.69 2.31
C ARG A 132 -6.25 -15.88 3.50
N ALA A 133 -7.51 -16.04 3.88
CA ALA A 133 -8.06 -15.41 5.07
C ALA A 133 -7.20 -15.70 6.31
N ARG A 134 -6.85 -16.97 6.55
CA ARG A 134 -5.95 -17.36 7.64
C ARG A 134 -4.60 -16.66 7.56
N ALA A 135 -3.94 -16.70 6.41
CA ALA A 135 -2.61 -16.08 6.24
C ALA A 135 -2.64 -14.57 6.54
N HIS A 136 -3.68 -13.87 6.08
CA HIS A 136 -3.82 -12.44 6.38
C HIS A 136 -4.16 -12.14 7.84
N LEU A 137 -4.96 -12.98 8.51
CA LEU A 137 -5.19 -12.83 9.95
C LEU A 137 -3.89 -13.05 10.75
N GLU A 138 -3.10 -14.05 10.38
CA GLU A 138 -1.79 -14.31 10.99
C GLU A 138 -0.82 -13.14 10.79
N ASP A 139 -0.79 -12.55 9.59
CA ASP A 139 0.02 -11.34 9.32
C ASP A 139 -0.49 -10.12 10.09
N ALA A 140 -1.81 -9.93 10.18
CA ALA A 140 -2.39 -8.83 10.97
C ALA A 140 -2.02 -8.96 12.45
N PHE A 141 -2.20 -10.14 13.04
CA PHE A 141 -1.92 -10.40 14.46
C PHE A 141 -0.44 -10.46 14.82
N ARG A 142 0.43 -10.70 13.84
CA ARG A 142 1.88 -10.58 14.00
C ARG A 142 2.32 -9.14 14.22
N LEU A 143 1.60 -8.19 13.63
CA LEU A 143 1.93 -6.76 13.67
C LEU A 143 1.19 -6.06 14.81
N HIS A 144 -0.09 -6.33 14.99
CA HIS A 144 -0.92 -5.71 16.03
C HIS A 144 -1.95 -6.67 16.61
N ASP A 145 -2.26 -6.49 17.89
CA ASP A 145 -3.45 -7.07 18.48
C ASP A 145 -4.73 -6.34 18.03
N LEU A 146 -5.88 -6.95 18.27
CA LEU A 146 -7.15 -6.37 17.82
C LEU A 146 -7.58 -5.14 18.60
N ASP A 147 -7.19 -5.05 19.85
CA ASP A 147 -7.48 -3.90 20.69
C ASP A 147 -6.65 -2.70 20.23
N GLY A 148 -5.37 -2.90 19.89
CA GLY A 148 -4.52 -1.91 19.23
C GLY A 148 -5.07 -1.46 17.89
N LEU A 149 -5.47 -2.38 17.01
CA LEU A 149 -6.11 -2.04 15.74
C LEU A 149 -7.40 -1.21 15.92
N SER A 150 -8.20 -1.56 16.93
CA SER A 150 -9.50 -0.92 17.20
C SER A 150 -9.39 0.38 18.01
N SER A 151 -8.24 0.63 18.64
CA SER A 151 -7.96 1.85 19.40
C SER A 151 -7.96 3.06 18.47
N GLY A 152 -8.68 4.12 18.83
CA GLY A 152 -8.75 5.35 18.01
C GLY A 152 -9.61 5.28 16.73
N THR A 153 -10.01 4.09 16.24
CA THR A 153 -10.74 3.96 14.95
C THR A 153 -12.23 3.67 15.05
N SER A 154 -12.87 4.07 16.15
CA SER A 154 -14.31 3.87 16.36
C SER A 154 -14.77 2.42 16.16
N ARG A 155 -13.91 1.43 16.48
CA ARG A 155 -14.18 -0.01 16.32
C ARG A 155 -14.28 -0.50 14.87
N ARG A 156 -13.69 0.22 13.89
CA ARG A 156 -13.65 -0.17 12.47
C ARG A 156 -13.15 -1.60 12.27
N TYR A 157 -12.20 -2.03 13.09
CA TYR A 157 -11.56 -3.35 13.02
C TYR A 157 -12.07 -4.34 14.07
N SER A 158 -13.24 -4.09 14.67
CA SER A 158 -13.82 -5.03 15.62
C SER A 158 -14.22 -6.35 14.97
N ALA A 159 -13.86 -7.46 15.61
CA ALA A 159 -14.24 -8.79 15.19
C ALA A 159 -15.75 -9.09 15.35
N ALA A 160 -16.41 -8.49 16.35
CA ALA A 160 -17.79 -8.85 16.70
C ALA A 160 -18.80 -8.59 15.56
N PRO A 161 -18.78 -7.43 14.84
CA PRO A 161 -19.60 -7.25 13.65
C PRO A 161 -19.34 -8.27 12.55
N VAL A 162 -18.09 -8.69 12.35
CA VAL A 162 -17.69 -9.68 11.34
C VAL A 162 -18.26 -11.07 11.70
N LEU A 163 -18.06 -11.49 12.95
CA LEU A 163 -18.57 -12.77 13.47
C LEU A 163 -20.09 -12.93 13.35
N ARG A 164 -20.85 -11.82 13.41
CA ARG A 164 -22.31 -11.82 13.21
C ARG A 164 -22.72 -12.09 11.75
N ARG A 165 -21.86 -11.76 10.79
CA ARG A 165 -22.11 -11.98 9.35
C ARG A 165 -21.59 -13.32 8.86
N LEU A 166 -20.54 -13.83 9.48
CA LEU A 166 -19.93 -15.12 9.11
C LEU A 166 -20.76 -16.31 9.60
N SER A 167 -20.61 -17.43 8.89
CA SER A 167 -21.18 -18.72 9.27
C SER A 167 -20.23 -19.87 8.92
N GLY A 168 -20.52 -21.06 9.46
CA GLY A 168 -19.79 -22.29 9.14
C GLY A 168 -18.29 -22.19 9.37
N LYS A 169 -17.51 -22.69 8.41
CA LYS A 169 -16.03 -22.75 8.50
C LYS A 169 -15.37 -21.37 8.55
N ALA A 170 -15.95 -20.35 7.91
CA ALA A 170 -15.39 -18.99 7.95
C ALA A 170 -15.50 -18.39 9.35
N LYS A 171 -16.66 -18.57 10.01
CA LYS A 171 -16.84 -18.15 11.40
C LYS A 171 -15.91 -18.91 12.35
N ALA A 172 -15.87 -20.23 12.24
CA ALA A 172 -15.02 -21.08 13.08
C ALA A 172 -13.53 -20.72 12.94
N LEU A 173 -13.07 -20.38 11.72
CA LEU A 173 -11.69 -19.95 11.48
C LEU A 173 -11.38 -18.64 12.22
N LEU A 174 -12.27 -17.65 12.14
CA LEU A 174 -12.05 -16.39 12.84
C LEU A 174 -12.07 -16.59 14.36
N GLU A 175 -13.02 -17.36 14.91
CA GLU A 175 -13.08 -17.66 16.34
C GLU A 175 -11.82 -18.39 16.84
N ASP A 176 -11.33 -19.38 16.09
CA ASP A 176 -10.10 -20.13 16.40
C ASP A 176 -8.88 -19.21 16.48
N LEU A 177 -8.70 -18.33 15.49
CA LEU A 177 -7.57 -17.40 15.48
C LEU A 177 -7.69 -16.30 16.52
N LEU A 178 -8.90 -15.83 16.84
CA LEU A 178 -9.12 -14.89 17.94
C LEU A 178 -8.78 -15.48 19.30
N ALA A 179 -9.06 -16.77 19.50
CA ALA A 179 -8.72 -17.48 20.73
C ALA A 179 -7.22 -17.74 20.87
N GLN A 180 -6.48 -17.77 19.75
CA GLN A 180 -5.03 -17.97 19.71
C GLN A 180 -4.23 -16.66 19.65
N ALA A 181 -4.86 -15.57 19.25
CA ALA A 181 -4.22 -14.26 19.22
C ALA A 181 -3.67 -13.96 20.62
N PRO A 182 -2.43 -13.45 20.73
CA PRO A 182 -1.93 -13.03 22.03
C PRO A 182 -2.89 -11.97 22.54
N LEU A 183 -3.69 -12.34 23.54
CA LEU A 183 -4.35 -11.35 24.39
C LEU A 183 -3.20 -10.48 24.86
N SER A 184 -3.18 -9.21 24.47
CA SER A 184 -2.23 -8.24 25.00
C SER A 184 -2.16 -8.52 26.48
N ALA A 185 -1.00 -9.03 26.93
CA ALA A 185 -0.75 -9.20 28.35
C ALA A 185 -1.06 -7.83 28.91
N GLY A 186 -2.14 -7.75 29.69
CA GLY A 186 -2.49 -6.52 30.37
C GLY A 186 -1.18 -6.03 30.98
N SER A 187 -0.75 -4.86 30.57
CA SER A 187 0.12 -4.05 31.38
C SER A 187 -0.65 -3.81 32.66
N ASP A 188 -0.58 -4.80 33.57
CA ASP A 188 -0.65 -4.61 35.00
C ASP A 188 0.51 -3.65 35.31
N ASP A 189 0.31 -2.38 34.99
CA ASP A 189 1.13 -1.29 35.47
C ASP A 189 0.78 -1.17 36.96
N ASP A 190 1.40 -2.08 37.70
CA ASP A 190 1.64 -2.08 39.14
C ASP A 190 2.53 -0.88 39.46
N GLY A 191 1.96 0.31 39.31
CA GLY A 191 2.57 1.58 39.67
C GLY A 191 2.04 2.04 41.02
N GLY A 192 2.39 1.29 42.07
CA GLY A 192 2.27 1.78 43.44
C GLY A 192 3.24 2.94 43.65
N ASP A 193 2.72 4.15 43.75
CA ASP A 193 3.39 5.27 44.41
C ASP A 193 2.71 5.49 45.77
N ASP A 194 3.17 4.71 46.76
CA ASP A 194 3.16 5.11 48.17
C ASP A 194 4.44 5.93 48.40
N GLU A 195 4.32 7.26 48.52
CA GLU A 195 5.14 8.11 49.41
C GLU A 195 4.40 9.39 49.80
#